data_AF-A0A3C1H8T2-F1
#
_entry.id   AF-A0A3C1H8T2-F1
#
_cell.length_a   1.000
_cell.length_b   1.000
_cell.length_c   1.000
_cell.angle_alpha   90.00
_cell.angle_beta   90.00
_cell.angle_gamma   90.00
#
_symmetry.space_group_name_H-M   'P 1'
#
loop_
_entity.id
_entity.type
_entity.pdbx_description
1 polymer ?
#
loop_
_entity_poly.entity_id
_entity_poly.type
_entity_poly.pdbx_seq_one_letter_code
_entity_poly.pdbx_strand_id
1 'polypeptide(L)'
;SLGVDTTAPYSLSFTPSVDGTQTLKAVATDNTGATGEATVTIKVGPPPQPKLTIAKSADGKNVNLSWPATPGYTLQVATKVGPVPDWTAVAGAGATSYSVPVSGITAPRYYRLFHP
;
A
#
# COMPACT_ATOMS: atom_id res chain seq x y z
N SER A 1 -2.79 -26.83 -6.11
CA SER A 1 -1.40 -27.10 -5.70
C SER A 1 -0.55 -25.88 -6.04
N LEU A 2 0.47 -25.54 -5.23
CA LEU A 2 1.38 -24.41 -5.48
C LEU A 2 2.60 -24.80 -6.36
N GLY A 3 2.89 -26.10 -6.49
CA GLY A 3 4.02 -26.61 -7.27
C GLY A 3 4.52 -27.95 -6.74
N VAL A 4 5.55 -28.50 -7.41
CA VAL A 4 6.32 -29.68 -6.98
C VAL A 4 7.79 -29.36 -7.20
N ASP A 5 8.63 -29.71 -6.23
CA ASP A 5 10.09 -29.65 -6.35
C ASP A 5 10.66 -31.03 -6.02
N THR A 6 11.47 -31.56 -6.93
CA THR A 6 12.09 -32.90 -6.82
C THR A 6 13.59 -32.82 -6.60
N THR A 7 14.17 -31.64 -6.38
CA THR A 7 15.62 -31.47 -6.21
C THR A 7 15.92 -30.68 -4.95
N ALA A 8 16.73 -31.27 -4.06
CA ALA A 8 17.16 -30.57 -2.86
C ALA A 8 18.18 -29.46 -3.19
N PRO A 9 18.14 -28.30 -2.51
CA PRO A 9 17.19 -27.91 -1.47
C PRO A 9 15.81 -27.52 -2.02
N TYR A 10 14.74 -28.10 -1.48
CA TYR A 10 13.38 -27.93 -2.01
C TYR A 10 12.82 -26.52 -1.74
N SER A 11 12.31 -25.85 -2.77
CA SER A 11 11.74 -24.50 -2.65
C SER A 11 10.68 -24.19 -3.71
N LEU A 12 9.71 -23.34 -3.35
CA LEU A 12 8.73 -22.78 -4.27
C LEU A 12 8.55 -21.29 -3.98
N SER A 13 8.36 -20.50 -5.04
CA SER A 13 7.92 -19.11 -4.91
C SER A 13 6.40 -19.06 -4.90
N PHE A 14 5.83 -18.33 -3.93
CA PHE A 14 4.40 -18.15 -3.79
C PHE A 14 4.08 -16.67 -3.61
N THR A 15 3.15 -16.15 -4.41
CA THR A 15 2.58 -14.81 -4.27
C THR A 15 1.10 -14.94 -3.93
N PRO A 16 0.66 -14.49 -2.74
CA PRO A 16 -0.74 -14.53 -2.37
C PRO A 16 -1.60 -13.63 -3.29
N SER A 17 -2.79 -14.10 -3.67
CA SER A 17 -3.75 -13.31 -4.46
C SER A 17 -4.90 -12.73 -3.63
N VAL A 18 -5.02 -13.11 -2.36
CA VAL A 18 -6.07 -12.68 -1.45
C VAL A 18 -5.50 -12.39 -0.07
N ASP A 19 -6.03 -11.36 0.57
CA ASP A 19 -5.78 -11.06 1.97
C ASP A 19 -6.43 -12.10 2.87
N GLY A 20 -5.88 -12.30 4.06
CA GLY A 20 -6.43 -13.18 5.08
C GLY A 20 -5.46 -14.25 5.57
N THR A 21 -5.95 -15.08 6.48
CA THR A 21 -5.21 -16.21 7.03
C THR A 21 -5.20 -17.36 6.02
N GLN A 22 -4.02 -17.86 5.70
CA GLN A 22 -3.84 -18.98 4.78
C GLN A 22 -2.90 -20.01 5.41
N THR A 23 -3.23 -21.30 5.24
CA THR A 23 -2.37 -22.41 5.68
C THR A 23 -1.66 -22.99 4.47
N LEU A 24 -0.33 -22.91 4.46
CA LEU A 24 0.50 -23.57 3.47
C LEU A 24 0.84 -24.97 3.97
N LYS A 25 0.78 -25.94 3.06
CA LYS A 25 1.07 -27.35 3.34
C LYS A 25 2.13 -27.86 2.39
N ALA A 26 3.23 -28.37 2.93
CA ALA A 26 4.24 -29.12 2.20
C ALA A 26 3.98 -30.62 2.40
N VAL A 27 4.04 -31.39 1.31
CA VAL A 27 3.88 -32.85 1.33
C VAL A 27 5.14 -33.44 0.69
N ALA A 28 5.83 -34.32 1.43
CA ALA A 28 6.93 -35.12 0.91
C ALA A 28 6.44 -36.54 0.67
N THR A 29 6.84 -37.15 -0.45
CA THR A 29 6.53 -38.53 -0.79
C THR A 29 7.82 -39.32 -0.93
N ASP A 30 7.91 -40.46 -0.25
CA ASP A 30 9.07 -41.36 -0.38
C ASP A 30 8.98 -42.30 -1.59
N ASN A 31 9.99 -43.14 -1.79
CA ASN A 31 10.06 -44.08 -2.92
C ASN A 31 9.04 -45.24 -2.83
N THR A 32 8.41 -45.43 -1.68
CA THR A 32 7.36 -46.43 -1.45
C THR A 32 5.95 -45.84 -1.57
N GLY A 33 5.86 -44.53 -1.80
CA GLY A 33 4.60 -43.78 -1.89
C GLY A 33 4.06 -43.31 -0.55
N ALA A 34 4.80 -43.48 0.57
CA ALA A 34 4.38 -42.95 1.85
C ALA A 34 4.57 -41.44 1.90
N THR A 35 3.68 -40.74 2.60
CA THR A 35 3.66 -39.27 2.66
C THR A 35 3.86 -38.73 4.06
N GLY A 36 4.68 -37.69 4.18
CA GLY A 36 4.77 -36.83 5.37
C GLY A 36 4.34 -35.41 5.03
N GLU A 37 3.71 -34.72 5.98
CA GLU A 37 3.22 -33.36 5.77
C GLU A 37 3.73 -32.40 6.85
N ALA A 38 3.91 -31.13 6.47
CA ALA A 38 4.17 -30.04 7.40
C ALA A 38 3.34 -28.82 6.98
N THR A 39 2.83 -28.08 7.96
CA THR A 39 1.98 -26.91 7.72
C THR A 39 2.55 -25.66 8.39
N VAL A 40 2.39 -24.52 7.72
CA VAL A 40 2.60 -23.19 8.31
C VAL A 40 1.38 -22.31 8.04
N THR A 41 0.95 -21.58 9.06
CA THR A 41 -0.12 -20.59 8.92
C THR A 41 0.51 -19.21 8.75
N ILE A 42 0.13 -18.54 7.68
CA ILE A 42 0.52 -17.16 7.39
C ILE A 42 -0.71 -16.26 7.44
N LYS A 43 -0.49 -14.99 7.78
CA LYS A 43 -1.51 -13.95 7.66
C LYS A 43 -1.06 -12.98 6.56
N VAL A 44 -1.78 -12.99 5.45
CA VAL A 44 -1.58 -12.03 4.37
C VAL A 44 -2.38 -10.79 4.70
N GLY A 45 -1.68 -9.66 4.82
CA GLY A 45 -2.29 -8.36 4.99
C GLY A 45 -2.35 -7.61 3.66
N PRO A 46 -3.22 -6.60 3.56
CA PRO A 46 -3.21 -5.69 2.43
C PRO A 46 -1.82 -5.04 2.30
N PRO A 47 -1.44 -4.58 1.09
CA PRO A 47 -0.22 -3.81 0.91
C PRO A 47 -0.22 -2.58 1.85
N PRO A 48 0.96 -2.14 2.33
CA PRO A 48 1.07 -0.94 3.15
C PRO A 48 0.41 0.26 2.45
N GLN A 49 -0.57 0.88 3.11
CA GLN A 49 -1.20 2.08 2.55
C GLN A 49 -0.28 3.30 2.73
N PRO A 50 -0.22 4.20 1.74
CA PRO A 50 0.57 5.42 1.89
C PRO A 50 -0.05 6.33 2.94
N LYS A 51 0.81 6.98 3.73
CA LYS A 51 0.41 7.97 4.74
C LYS A 51 0.63 9.37 4.21
N LEU A 52 -0.43 10.19 4.21
CA LEU A 52 -0.33 11.64 4.04
C LEU A 52 0.00 12.27 5.40
N THR A 53 1.06 13.07 5.45
CA THR A 53 1.41 13.89 6.62
C THR A 53 1.24 15.36 6.29
N ILE A 54 0.87 16.14 7.31
CA ILE A 54 0.81 17.59 7.27
C ILE A 54 1.69 18.14 8.37
N ALA A 55 2.60 19.04 8.01
CA ALA A 55 3.48 19.72 8.95
C ALA A 55 3.43 21.24 8.69
N LYS A 56 3.56 22.04 9.75
CA LYS A 56 3.76 23.48 9.60
C LYS A 56 5.14 23.73 8.96
N SER A 57 5.20 24.61 7.97
CA SER A 57 6.48 25.05 7.39
C SER A 57 7.29 25.85 8.42
N ALA A 58 8.62 25.87 8.26
CA ALA A 58 9.53 26.63 9.13
C ALA A 58 9.26 28.15 9.08
N ASP A 59 8.72 28.65 7.96
CA ASP A 59 8.29 30.05 7.81
C ASP A 59 7.02 30.40 8.63
N GLY A 60 6.33 29.37 9.15
CA GLY A 60 5.09 29.46 9.90
C GLY A 60 3.87 29.99 9.14
N LYS A 61 4.01 30.26 7.85
CA LYS A 61 2.98 30.79 6.94
C LYS A 61 2.39 29.71 6.04
N ASN A 62 3.12 28.61 5.84
CA ASN A 62 2.74 27.52 4.94
C ASN A 62 2.57 26.20 5.68
N VAL A 63 1.96 25.23 4.99
CA VAL A 63 1.98 23.81 5.38
C VAL A 63 2.70 22.98 4.33
N ASN A 64 3.42 21.97 4.80
CA ASN A 64 4.10 20.96 4.00
C ASN A 64 3.28 19.68 4.05
N LEU A 65 2.85 19.22 2.88
CA LEU A 65 2.20 17.91 2.70
C LEU A 65 3.23 16.90 2.21
N SER A 66 3.29 15.73 2.81
CA SER A 66 4.25 14.68 2.40
C SER A 66 3.59 13.30 2.37
N TRP A 67 3.96 12.50 1.38
CA TRP A 67 3.48 11.11 1.20
C TRP A 67 4.58 10.29 0.54
N PRO A 68 4.65 8.95 0.75
CA PRO A 68 5.65 8.12 0.07
C PRO A 68 5.42 8.09 -1.44
N ALA A 69 6.50 7.89 -2.20
CA ALA A 69 6.43 7.73 -3.64
C ALA A 69 5.79 6.38 -4.01
N THR A 70 4.46 6.32 -4.00
CA THR A 70 3.70 5.09 -4.28
C THR A 70 3.01 5.24 -5.65
N PRO A 71 3.33 4.37 -6.63
CA PRO A 71 2.65 4.37 -7.92
C PRO A 71 1.13 4.28 -7.76
N GLY A 72 0.39 4.95 -8.64
CA GLY A 72 -1.08 4.95 -8.61
C GLY A 72 -1.73 5.97 -7.69
N TYR A 73 -0.98 6.64 -6.79
CA TYR A 73 -1.56 7.68 -5.92
C TYR A 73 -1.36 9.10 -6.47
N THR A 74 -2.38 9.94 -6.31
CA THR A 74 -2.35 11.38 -6.60
C THR A 74 -2.83 12.19 -5.39
N LEU A 75 -2.20 13.35 -5.14
CA LEU A 75 -2.70 14.28 -4.13
C LEU A 75 -3.91 15.04 -4.70
N GLN A 76 -5.01 15.04 -3.95
CA GLN A 76 -6.20 15.83 -4.28
C GLN A 76 -6.49 16.86 -3.19
N VAL A 77 -7.09 17.98 -3.61
CA VAL A 77 -7.56 19.07 -2.75
C VAL A 77 -9.06 19.29 -2.98
N ALA A 78 -9.77 19.65 -1.93
CA ALA A 78 -11.18 20.02 -1.95
C ALA A 78 -11.43 21.24 -1.07
N THR A 79 -12.44 22.04 -1.44
CA THR A 79 -12.95 23.13 -0.60
C THR A 79 -14.09 22.65 0.31
N LYS A 80 -14.69 21.50 -0.01
CA LYS A 80 -15.71 20.84 0.81
C LYS A 80 -15.64 19.32 0.71
N VAL A 81 -15.90 18.65 1.83
CA VAL A 81 -15.95 17.17 1.93
C VAL A 81 -17.36 16.64 2.22
N GLY A 82 -18.39 17.49 2.03
CA GLY A 82 -19.79 17.14 2.25
C GLY A 82 -20.36 16.12 1.25
N PRO A 83 -21.69 15.96 1.16
CA PRO A 83 -22.36 14.89 0.41
C PRO A 83 -21.92 14.76 -1.05
N VAL A 84 -21.53 15.89 -1.67
CA VAL A 84 -20.87 15.94 -2.97
C VAL A 84 -19.56 16.71 -2.81
N PRO A 85 -18.42 16.02 -2.66
CA PRO A 85 -17.12 16.66 -2.54
C PRO A 85 -16.62 17.18 -3.89
N ASP A 86 -15.76 18.19 -3.87
CA ASP A 86 -15.19 18.87 -5.04
C ASP A 86 -13.70 18.57 -5.23
N TRP A 87 -13.34 17.29 -5.15
CA TRP A 87 -11.95 16.87 -5.25
C TRP A 87 -11.35 17.16 -6.63
N THR A 88 -10.19 17.83 -6.63
CA THR A 88 -9.39 18.10 -7.82
C THR A 88 -7.93 17.73 -7.57
N ALA A 89 -7.20 17.33 -8.61
CA ALA A 89 -5.78 17.01 -8.47
C ALA A 89 -4.95 18.26 -8.16
N VAL A 90 -3.97 18.15 -7.27
CA VAL A 90 -3.00 19.22 -7.00
C VAL A 90 -1.96 19.24 -8.13
N ALA A 91 -1.89 20.34 -8.88
CA ALA A 91 -0.93 20.49 -9.97
C ALA A 91 0.51 20.36 -9.48
N GLY A 92 1.34 19.59 -10.19
CA GLY A 92 2.75 19.35 -9.83
C GLY A 92 2.98 18.33 -8.69
N ALA A 93 1.91 17.80 -8.07
CA ALA A 93 2.01 16.77 -7.03
C ALA A 93 2.02 15.36 -7.63
N GLY A 94 3.07 15.02 -8.38
CA GLY A 94 3.26 13.68 -8.97
C GLY A 94 3.53 12.58 -7.93
N ALA A 95 3.70 11.34 -8.42
CA ALA A 95 3.93 10.12 -7.62
C ALA A 95 5.26 10.08 -6.84
N THR A 96 6.07 11.13 -6.89
CA THR A 96 7.32 11.26 -6.14
C THR A 96 7.20 12.45 -5.20
N SER A 97 7.17 12.17 -3.91
CA SER A 97 7.08 13.09 -2.78
C SER A 97 7.74 14.45 -3.06
N TYR A 98 6.94 15.50 -3.10
CA TYR A 98 7.43 16.87 -3.10
C TYR A 98 6.64 17.59 -2.02
N SER A 99 7.33 18.12 -1.02
CA SER A 99 6.70 19.04 -0.08
C SER A 99 6.08 20.17 -0.89
N VAL A 100 4.76 20.17 -1.06
CA VAL A 100 4.07 21.28 -1.73
C VAL A 100 3.76 22.32 -0.66
N PRO A 101 4.39 23.50 -0.67
CA PRO A 101 3.99 24.56 0.23
C PRO A 101 2.60 25.02 -0.17
N VAL A 102 1.64 24.90 0.76
CA VAL A 102 0.33 25.52 0.57
C VAL A 102 0.34 26.89 1.25
N SER A 103 0.25 27.94 0.44
CA SER A 103 0.15 29.33 0.88
C SER A 103 -1.27 29.89 0.72
N GLY A 104 -1.55 31.00 1.39
CA GLY A 104 -2.80 31.76 1.17
C GLY A 104 -4.07 31.03 1.59
N ILE A 105 -3.98 30.19 2.64
CA ILE A 105 -5.15 29.49 3.19
C ILE A 105 -5.99 30.50 3.98
N THR A 106 -6.97 31.11 3.31
CA THR A 106 -7.94 32.04 3.92
C THR A 106 -9.27 31.36 4.29
N ALA A 107 -9.44 30.10 3.88
CA ALA A 107 -10.58 29.24 4.19
C ALA A 107 -10.14 27.77 4.34
N PRO A 108 -10.90 26.92 5.04
CA PRO A 108 -10.57 25.50 5.18
C PRO A 108 -10.36 24.81 3.83
N ARG A 109 -9.32 23.97 3.75
CA ARG A 109 -9.04 23.09 2.61
C ARG A 109 -8.83 21.68 3.13
N TYR A 110 -9.26 20.71 2.34
CA TYR A 110 -9.15 19.29 2.66
C TYR A 110 -8.21 18.62 1.67
N TYR A 111 -7.40 17.68 2.14
CA TYR A 111 -6.42 16.97 1.31
C TYR A 111 -6.58 15.46 1.50
N ARG A 112 -6.38 14.70 0.42
CA ARG A 112 -6.31 13.24 0.45
C ARG A 112 -5.31 12.71 -0.56
N LEU A 113 -4.78 11.53 -0.30
CA LEU A 113 -4.21 10.70 -1.35
C LEU A 113 -5.33 9.87 -1.97
N PHE A 114 -5.39 9.88 -3.29
CA PHE A 114 -6.38 9.16 -4.06
C PHE A 114 -5.69 8.16 -4.99
N HIS A 115 -6.12 6.90 -4.92
CA HIS A 115 -5.81 5.87 -5.89
C HIS A 115 -7.09 5.59 -6.69
N PRO A 116 -7.07 5.67 -8.03
CA PRO A 116 -8.22 5.32 -8.88
C PRO A 116 -8.56 3.84 -8.81
#